data_AF-A0A850L0N3-F1
#
_entry.id   AF-A0A850L0N3-F1
#
_cell.length_a   1.000
_cell.length_b   1.000
_cell.length_c   1.000
_cell.angle_alpha   90.00
_cell.angle_beta   90.00
_cell.angle_gamma   90.00
#
_symmetry.space_group_name_H-M   'P 1'
#
loop_
_entity.id
_entity.type
_entity.pdbx_description
1 polymer ?
#
loop_
_entity_poly.entity_id
_entity_poly.type
_entity_poly.pdbx_seq_one_letter_code
_entity_poly.pdbx_strand_id
1 'polypeptide(L)'
;MKKTDKSIQRLAVTFIASTGLILSACSSLSTYNNVAHCIDPQLLYQAADQRLAVQADEQSFDQALFVEALDCDEPETIKVALTALGRIGGQWPAQLISTKLNHDNAGVRMQAAFAAGISLTSDFVPQLVERFAQEQNPSVQEQLALAIGNLGHQDSAQSLYKIINNAPNDLAARGAMQGLGILALFHRDKLVNKQELNVEQVLTYLQKPSTALQASFLLARVALINSSHVPQVVAVLDSLDNDSQAFALRALGNLKPTDQMHVFLNKASHSDIGIRVSAIQALGKMPIGNAHQVELVNQFALSDDVVTSITTLQSASKWMTLQTLGKLLHSPNSWVQAEAFNAANNPKPPSFIKTSKQWLNSADPNLQRAAINYWATSKDQAFLQGLAQSSHIIIANGAKQALKSYQVPQTKPILPPDVLPSLPQRVLLQTTQGDIEIELFADTPYTSANFINLVKSGFYNGSYFHRVIPNFVAQGGSLYGDGTGTVVHSIREELSLRSHRMATVGMATAGKDTGGGQFFFNLAPNLHLDSNYTIFAKVVKGLENALKLQQNDQILGVNVVK
;
A
#
# COMPACT_ATOMS: atom_id res chain seq x y z
N MET A 1 -84.19 -18.40 -16.28
CA MET A 1 -84.32 -19.54 -17.21
C MET A 1 -82.97 -20.23 -17.33
N LYS A 2 -82.90 -21.49 -16.83
CA LYS A 2 -82.11 -22.67 -17.29
C LYS A 2 -80.57 -22.50 -17.42
N LYS A 3 -79.67 -23.34 -16.86
CA LYS A 3 -79.64 -24.66 -16.17
C LYS A 3 -78.24 -24.77 -15.50
N THR A 4 -78.06 -25.06 -14.20
CA THR A 4 -77.79 -26.40 -13.54
C THR A 4 -76.70 -27.24 -14.22
N ASP A 5 -75.62 -27.67 -13.56
CA ASP A 5 -75.50 -28.72 -12.50
C ASP A 5 -74.26 -28.46 -11.58
N LYS A 6 -74.30 -28.53 -10.23
CA LYS A 6 -74.34 -29.70 -9.30
C LYS A 6 -73.19 -30.71 -9.56
N SER A 7 -72.44 -31.25 -8.61
CA SER A 7 -72.44 -31.34 -7.13
C SER A 7 -71.14 -32.12 -6.76
N ILE A 8 -70.55 -31.98 -5.57
CA ILE A 8 -70.64 -32.93 -4.42
C ILE A 8 -69.67 -32.34 -3.35
N GLN A 9 -70.13 -31.77 -2.22
CA GLN A 9 -70.41 -32.41 -0.91
C GLN A 9 -69.20 -33.14 -0.31
N ARG A 10 -68.79 -33.09 0.97
CA ARG A 10 -69.24 -32.65 2.32
C ARG A 10 -67.96 -32.76 3.20
N LEU A 11 -67.70 -31.96 4.24
CA LEU A 11 -68.18 -32.03 5.63
C LEU A 11 -67.58 -30.77 6.33
N ALA A 12 -68.30 -29.83 6.94
CA ALA A 12 -69.13 -29.92 8.15
C ALA A 12 -68.24 -30.28 9.37
N VAL A 13 -68.03 -29.48 10.42
CA VAL A 13 -69.02 -28.93 11.39
C VAL A 13 -68.20 -28.23 12.51
N THR A 14 -68.41 -26.92 12.84
CA THR A 14 -69.31 -26.41 13.94
C THR A 14 -68.48 -26.16 15.22
N PHE A 15 -68.61 -25.12 16.07
CA PHE A 15 -69.55 -24.02 16.35
C PHE A 15 -68.91 -23.13 17.44
N ILE A 16 -69.04 -21.79 17.39
CA ILE A 16 -69.98 -20.92 18.13
C ILE A 16 -69.63 -20.56 19.58
N ALA A 17 -69.73 -19.24 19.84
CA ALA A 17 -70.28 -18.51 21.01
C ALA A 17 -69.26 -17.57 21.67
N SER A 18 -69.28 -16.27 21.40
CA SER A 18 -70.25 -15.22 21.77
C SER A 18 -69.95 -14.55 23.12
N THR A 19 -69.44 -13.31 23.01
CA THR A 19 -69.84 -12.09 23.75
C THR A 19 -69.95 -12.13 25.28
N GLY A 20 -69.11 -11.33 25.95
CA GLY A 20 -69.30 -10.90 27.33
C GLY A 20 -68.40 -9.73 27.75
N LEU A 21 -68.96 -8.51 27.69
CA LEU A 21 -68.75 -7.33 28.56
C LEU A 21 -67.36 -6.67 28.77
N ILE A 22 -67.42 -5.35 28.56
CA ILE A 22 -66.48 -4.29 28.92
C ILE A 22 -66.54 -4.03 30.44
N LEU A 23 -65.39 -4.02 31.15
CA LEU A 23 -64.93 -2.98 32.11
C LEU A 23 -63.78 -3.47 33.02
N SER A 24 -62.74 -2.62 33.13
CA SER A 24 -61.82 -2.43 34.28
C SER A 24 -60.62 -3.37 34.52
N ALA A 25 -59.48 -2.94 33.96
CA ALA A 25 -58.19 -2.69 34.63
C ALA A 25 -57.20 -3.83 35.02
N CYS A 26 -55.93 -3.52 34.72
CA CYS A 26 -54.65 -4.10 35.19
C CYS A 26 -54.03 -5.31 34.46
N SER A 27 -53.04 -4.95 33.61
CA SER A 27 -51.69 -5.53 33.52
C SER A 27 -51.53 -7.02 33.22
N SER A 28 -51.10 -7.33 31.98
CA SER A 28 -49.84 -8.07 31.75
C SER A 28 -49.52 -8.21 30.25
N LEU A 29 -48.33 -7.73 29.89
CA LEU A 29 -47.39 -8.36 28.95
C LEU A 29 -47.82 -8.52 27.47
N SER A 30 -47.53 -7.50 26.67
CA SER A 30 -46.58 -7.73 25.56
C SER A 30 -45.69 -6.51 25.40
N THR A 31 -44.59 -6.51 26.16
CA THR A 31 -43.39 -5.73 25.83
C THR A 31 -42.83 -6.28 24.52
N TYR A 32 -43.32 -5.79 23.38
CA TYR A 32 -42.52 -5.81 22.17
C TYR A 32 -41.48 -4.70 22.37
N ASN A 33 -40.25 -5.11 22.65
CA ASN A 33 -39.10 -4.23 22.71
C ASN A 33 -39.01 -3.44 21.40
N ASN A 34 -39.27 -2.13 21.46
CA ASN A 34 -38.77 -1.19 20.48
C ASN A 34 -37.25 -1.12 20.64
N VAL A 35 -36.53 -2.07 20.04
CA VAL A 35 -35.11 -1.86 19.74
C VAL A 35 -35.11 -1.01 18.47
N ALA A 36 -34.70 0.25 18.58
CA ALA A 36 -34.46 1.08 17.41
C ALA A 36 -33.55 0.29 16.45
N HIS A 37 -34.06 -0.09 15.28
CA HIS A 37 -33.26 -0.79 14.29
C HIS A 37 -32.19 0.17 13.78
N CYS A 38 -30.93 -0.16 14.06
CA CYS A 38 -29.79 0.57 13.50
C CYS A 38 -29.77 0.41 11.98
N ILE A 39 -29.20 1.40 11.28
CA ILE A 39 -29.05 1.38 9.83
C ILE A 39 -28.16 0.20 9.41
N ASP A 40 -28.53 -0.48 8.30
CA ASP A 40 -27.67 -1.49 7.68
C ASP A 40 -26.33 -0.87 7.26
N PRO A 41 -25.19 -1.34 7.82
CA PRO A 41 -23.87 -0.82 7.50
C PRO A 41 -23.53 -0.80 6.00
N GLN A 42 -24.13 -1.69 5.20
CA GLN A 42 -23.90 -1.74 3.76
C GLN A 42 -24.43 -0.49 3.05
N LEU A 43 -25.54 0.10 3.53
CA LEU A 43 -26.13 1.32 2.97
C LEU A 43 -25.20 2.53 3.16
N LEU A 44 -24.44 2.59 4.27
CA LEU A 44 -23.51 3.67 4.56
C LEU A 44 -22.35 3.69 3.55
N TYR A 45 -21.82 2.52 3.18
CA TYR A 45 -20.77 2.46 2.16
C TYR A 45 -21.30 2.83 0.77
N GLN A 46 -22.50 2.37 0.40
CA GLN A 46 -23.15 2.78 -0.86
C GLN A 46 -23.37 4.30 -0.91
N ALA A 47 -23.93 4.89 0.14
CA ALA A 47 -24.16 6.33 0.23
C ALA A 47 -22.86 7.14 0.17
N ALA A 48 -21.80 6.67 0.84
CA ALA A 48 -20.50 7.34 0.83
C ALA A 48 -19.93 7.44 -0.59
N ASP A 49 -20.03 6.35 -1.36
CA ASP A 49 -19.48 6.25 -2.70
C ASP A 49 -20.36 6.95 -3.77
N GLN A 50 -21.66 7.11 -3.51
CA GLN A 50 -22.57 7.93 -4.32
C GLN A 50 -22.24 9.42 -4.29
N ARG A 51 -21.76 9.98 -3.16
CA ARG A 51 -21.49 11.44 -3.01
C ARG A 51 -20.65 12.04 -4.14
N LEU A 52 -19.75 11.26 -4.74
CA LEU A 52 -18.91 11.74 -5.84
C LEU A 52 -19.68 11.85 -7.14
N ALA A 53 -20.54 10.89 -7.51
CA ALA A 53 -21.37 10.97 -8.73
C ALA A 53 -22.22 12.25 -8.79
N VAL A 54 -22.57 12.79 -7.61
CA VAL A 54 -23.59 13.81 -7.39
C VAL A 54 -23.02 15.22 -7.12
N GLN A 55 -21.81 15.54 -7.59
CA GLN A 55 -21.45 16.96 -7.79
C GLN A 55 -22.37 17.69 -8.79
N ALA A 56 -23.38 16.99 -9.35
CA ALA A 56 -24.43 17.56 -10.18
C ALA A 56 -25.79 17.78 -9.46
N ASP A 57 -26.01 17.30 -8.21
CA ASP A 57 -27.30 17.48 -7.53
C ASP A 57 -27.21 17.35 -5.97
N GLU A 58 -26.95 18.43 -5.25
CA GLU A 58 -26.81 18.42 -3.77
C GLU A 58 -28.01 17.81 -3.00
N GLN A 59 -29.16 17.59 -3.65
CA GLN A 59 -30.37 17.04 -3.03
C GLN A 59 -30.35 15.51 -2.80
N SER A 60 -29.38 14.75 -3.34
CA SER A 60 -29.41 13.28 -3.28
C SER A 60 -28.41 12.61 -2.32
N PHE A 61 -27.61 13.38 -1.55
CA PHE A 61 -26.69 12.81 -0.55
C PHE A 61 -27.36 12.81 0.83
N ASP A 62 -27.79 11.64 1.29
CA ASP A 62 -28.49 11.47 2.56
C ASP A 62 -27.52 11.63 3.75
N GLN A 63 -27.33 12.87 4.19
CA GLN A 63 -26.57 13.19 5.39
C GLN A 63 -27.23 12.66 6.67
N ALA A 64 -28.57 12.54 6.67
CA ALA A 64 -29.31 12.09 7.84
C ALA A 64 -28.97 10.63 8.17
N LEU A 65 -28.75 9.81 7.15
CA LEU A 65 -28.28 8.43 7.30
C LEU A 65 -27.01 8.32 8.16
N PHE A 66 -26.03 9.21 7.96
CA PHE A 66 -24.78 9.18 8.74
C PHE A 66 -24.98 9.67 10.17
N VAL A 67 -25.85 10.65 10.39
CA VAL A 67 -26.18 11.15 11.74
C VAL A 67 -26.88 10.05 12.53
N GLU A 68 -27.91 9.43 11.95
CA GLU A 68 -28.65 8.33 12.56
C GLU A 68 -27.72 7.14 12.89
N ALA A 69 -26.82 6.77 11.97
CA ALA A 69 -25.87 5.69 12.20
C ALA A 69 -24.86 5.98 13.32
N LEU A 70 -24.50 7.25 13.53
CA LEU A 70 -23.62 7.67 14.62
C LEU A 70 -24.34 7.73 15.97
N ASP A 71 -25.65 7.96 15.97
CA ASP A 71 -26.49 7.99 17.18
C ASP A 71 -26.99 6.60 17.60
N CYS A 72 -26.70 5.56 16.81
CA CYS A 72 -26.97 4.16 17.12
C CYS A 72 -26.14 3.68 18.33
N ASP A 73 -26.71 2.80 19.16
CA ASP A 73 -26.00 2.14 20.26
C ASP A 73 -25.08 0.98 19.80
N GLU A 74 -25.11 0.63 18.50
CA GLU A 74 -24.32 -0.47 17.93
C GLU A 74 -22.92 -0.01 17.49
N PRO A 75 -21.83 -0.48 18.15
CA PRO A 75 -20.48 -0.03 17.85
C PRO A 75 -20.03 -0.34 16.41
N GLU A 76 -20.51 -1.43 15.81
CA GLU A 76 -20.13 -1.79 14.44
C GLU A 76 -20.69 -0.78 13.43
N THR A 77 -21.95 -0.41 13.56
CA THR A 77 -22.62 0.58 12.72
C THR A 77 -21.94 1.95 12.82
N ILE A 78 -21.60 2.38 14.05
CA ILE A 78 -20.83 3.61 14.27
C ILE A 78 -19.46 3.54 13.57
N LYS A 79 -18.73 2.43 13.70
CA LYS A 79 -17.40 2.28 13.10
C LYS A 79 -17.45 2.31 11.57
N VAL A 80 -18.45 1.70 10.97
CA VAL A 80 -18.68 1.76 9.52
C VAL A 80 -18.98 3.20 9.10
N ALA A 81 -19.88 3.90 9.80
CA ALA A 81 -20.19 5.30 9.54
C ALA A 81 -18.92 6.18 9.61
N LEU A 82 -18.10 6.03 10.64
CA LEU A 82 -16.84 6.76 10.79
C LEU A 82 -15.86 6.49 9.64
N THR A 83 -15.73 5.23 9.22
CA THR A 83 -14.87 4.86 8.07
C THR A 83 -15.32 5.56 6.80
N ALA A 84 -16.63 5.52 6.52
CA ALA A 84 -17.23 6.18 5.38
C ALA A 84 -17.03 7.71 5.44
N LEU A 85 -17.28 8.34 6.59
CA LEU A 85 -17.06 9.77 6.81
C LEU A 85 -15.59 10.18 6.60
N GLY A 86 -14.64 9.37 7.09
CA GLY A 86 -13.21 9.58 6.86
C GLY A 86 -12.83 9.48 5.39
N ARG A 87 -13.38 8.50 4.65
CA ARG A 87 -13.18 8.37 3.20
C ARG A 87 -13.75 9.58 2.44
N ILE A 88 -14.88 10.12 2.90
CA ILE A 88 -15.52 11.33 2.36
C ILE A 88 -14.67 12.57 2.57
N GLY A 89 -14.24 12.83 3.81
CA GLY A 89 -13.44 14.00 4.14
C GLY A 89 -14.17 15.35 3.98
N GLY A 90 -13.49 16.42 4.41
CA GLY A 90 -14.05 17.77 4.45
C GLY A 90 -14.69 18.14 5.78
N GLN A 91 -15.22 19.36 5.86
CA GLN A 91 -15.63 19.99 7.12
C GLN A 91 -16.86 19.33 7.78
N TRP A 92 -17.89 18.98 7.00
CA TRP A 92 -19.08 18.31 7.54
C TRP A 92 -18.78 16.92 8.16
N PRO A 93 -18.08 15.99 7.46
CA PRO A 93 -17.68 14.74 8.10
C PRO A 93 -16.76 14.94 9.28
N ALA A 94 -15.89 15.95 9.23
CA ALA A 94 -14.98 16.26 10.32
C ALA A 94 -15.74 16.56 11.62
N GLN A 95 -16.78 17.40 11.57
CA GLN A 95 -17.63 17.71 12.72
C GLN A 95 -18.25 16.45 13.34
N LEU A 96 -18.74 15.53 12.50
CA LEU A 96 -19.35 14.29 12.96
C LEU A 96 -18.32 13.33 13.60
N ILE A 97 -17.17 13.14 12.96
CA ILE A 97 -16.08 12.30 13.48
C ILE A 97 -15.60 12.82 14.84
N SER A 98 -15.45 14.14 15.00
CA SER A 98 -15.01 14.77 16.26
C SER A 98 -15.87 14.36 17.45
N THR A 99 -17.19 14.20 17.27
CA THR A 99 -18.10 13.80 18.36
C THR A 99 -17.79 12.41 18.94
N LYS A 100 -17.17 11.52 18.15
CA LYS A 100 -16.92 10.13 18.54
C LYS A 100 -15.48 9.87 19.01
N LEU A 101 -14.59 10.87 18.98
CA LEU A 101 -13.25 10.75 19.59
C LEU A 101 -13.32 10.50 21.10
N ASN A 102 -14.39 10.95 21.76
CA ASN A 102 -14.60 10.78 23.21
C ASN A 102 -15.62 9.69 23.59
N HIS A 103 -15.97 8.81 22.65
CA HIS A 103 -16.95 7.76 22.89
C HIS A 103 -16.51 6.76 23.98
N ASP A 104 -17.45 6.19 24.74
CA ASP A 104 -17.14 5.25 25.84
C ASP A 104 -16.46 3.96 25.35
N ASN A 105 -16.90 3.44 24.20
CA ASN A 105 -16.30 2.28 23.54
C ASN A 105 -14.94 2.63 22.88
N ALA A 106 -13.88 1.94 23.31
CA ALA A 106 -12.52 2.15 22.80
C ALA A 106 -12.37 1.83 21.29
N GLY A 107 -13.09 0.83 20.77
CA GLY A 107 -13.07 0.50 19.34
C GLY A 107 -13.67 1.62 18.49
N VAL A 108 -14.71 2.29 18.98
CA VAL A 108 -15.28 3.48 18.32
C VAL A 108 -14.28 4.63 18.32
N ARG A 109 -13.61 4.91 19.44
CA ARG A 109 -12.57 5.95 19.51
C ARG A 109 -11.40 5.67 18.56
N MET A 110 -10.94 4.42 18.51
CA MET A 110 -9.89 3.99 17.58
C MET A 110 -10.32 4.24 16.13
N GLN A 111 -11.55 3.88 15.78
CA GLN A 111 -12.08 4.11 14.43
C GLN A 111 -12.27 5.60 14.11
N ALA A 112 -12.67 6.41 15.08
CA ALA A 112 -12.78 7.86 14.92
C ALA A 112 -11.41 8.50 14.66
N ALA A 113 -10.37 8.05 15.39
CA ALA A 113 -9.00 8.48 15.15
C ALA A 113 -8.50 8.08 13.75
N PHE A 114 -8.79 6.85 13.31
CA PHE A 114 -8.49 6.41 11.94
C PHE A 114 -9.21 7.26 10.89
N ALA A 115 -10.52 7.46 11.04
CA ALA A 115 -11.34 8.28 10.16
C ALA A 115 -10.80 9.72 10.05
N ALA A 116 -10.43 10.33 11.19
CA ALA A 116 -9.79 11.63 11.24
C ALA A 116 -8.49 11.64 10.41
N GLY A 117 -7.62 10.65 10.59
CA GLY A 117 -6.35 10.53 9.87
C GLY A 117 -6.50 10.44 8.35
N ILE A 118 -7.46 9.65 7.84
CA ILE A 118 -7.68 9.48 6.39
C ILE A 118 -8.56 10.57 5.74
N SER A 119 -9.18 11.43 6.56
CA SER A 119 -10.01 12.56 6.10
C SER A 119 -9.22 13.69 5.45
N LEU A 120 -7.90 13.72 5.71
CA LEU A 120 -6.98 14.79 5.29
C LEU A 120 -7.42 16.20 5.74
N THR A 121 -8.20 16.30 6.82
CA THR A 121 -8.65 17.57 7.39
C THR A 121 -7.74 17.99 8.54
N SER A 122 -6.94 19.03 8.35
CA SER A 122 -5.89 19.47 9.30
C SER A 122 -6.39 19.83 10.69
N ASP A 123 -7.65 20.27 10.80
CA ASP A 123 -8.25 20.78 12.04
C ASP A 123 -8.38 19.70 13.14
N PHE A 124 -8.13 18.44 12.79
CA PHE A 124 -8.09 17.34 13.74
C PHE A 124 -6.84 17.30 14.61
N VAL A 125 -5.70 17.88 14.21
CA VAL A 125 -4.44 17.68 14.95
C VAL A 125 -4.53 18.10 16.42
N PRO A 126 -5.08 19.29 16.78
CA PRO A 126 -5.27 19.66 18.18
C PRO A 126 -6.15 18.68 18.95
N GLN A 127 -7.26 18.23 18.33
CA GLN A 127 -8.22 17.31 18.96
C GLN A 127 -7.62 15.92 19.20
N LEU A 128 -6.84 15.41 18.25
CA LEU A 128 -6.15 14.12 18.36
C LEU A 128 -5.08 14.16 19.46
N VAL A 129 -4.35 15.27 19.58
CA VAL A 129 -3.32 15.48 20.62
C VAL A 129 -3.97 15.55 22.00
N GLU A 130 -5.04 16.34 22.14
CA GLU A 130 -5.80 16.43 23.40
C GLU A 130 -6.35 15.06 23.80
N ARG A 131 -6.97 14.34 22.86
CA ARG A 131 -7.50 13.01 23.12
C ARG A 131 -6.41 12.01 23.50
N PHE A 132 -5.25 12.06 22.84
CA PHE A 132 -4.11 11.20 23.14
C PHE A 132 -3.65 11.38 24.60
N ALA A 133 -3.60 12.62 25.11
CA ALA A 133 -3.16 12.90 26.47
C ALA A 133 -4.09 12.32 27.55
N GLN A 134 -5.37 12.11 27.24
CA GLN A 134 -6.38 11.59 28.17
C GLN A 134 -6.64 10.08 27.99
N GLU A 135 -6.28 9.53 26.82
CA GLU A 135 -6.55 8.14 26.49
C GLU A 135 -5.74 7.17 27.35
N GLN A 136 -6.40 6.10 27.81
CA GLN A 136 -5.76 5.05 28.62
C GLN A 136 -5.59 3.74 27.84
N ASN A 137 -6.38 3.52 26.78
CA ASN A 137 -6.29 2.32 25.96
C ASN A 137 -5.07 2.40 25.01
N PRO A 138 -4.08 1.49 25.11
CA PRO A 138 -2.87 1.54 24.30
C PRO A 138 -3.09 1.43 22.79
N SER A 139 -4.08 0.66 22.33
CA SER A 139 -4.40 0.52 20.90
C SER A 139 -5.03 1.80 20.33
N VAL A 140 -5.83 2.50 21.13
CA VAL A 140 -6.38 3.81 20.74
C VAL A 140 -5.25 4.85 20.68
N GLN A 141 -4.31 4.82 21.63
CA GLN A 141 -3.14 5.72 21.61
C GLN A 141 -2.25 5.50 20.37
N GLU A 142 -2.00 4.24 19.98
CA GLU A 142 -1.27 3.92 18.73
C GLU A 142 -1.96 4.56 17.52
N GLN A 143 -3.27 4.38 17.41
CA GLN A 143 -4.03 4.89 16.28
C GLN A 143 -4.14 6.43 16.26
N LEU A 144 -4.29 7.07 17.42
CA LEU A 144 -4.27 8.53 17.55
C LEU A 144 -2.92 9.11 17.09
N ALA A 145 -1.81 8.51 17.53
CA ALA A 145 -0.47 8.95 17.14
C ALA A 145 -0.22 8.74 15.64
N LEU A 146 -0.66 7.60 15.07
CA LEU A 146 -0.57 7.37 13.62
C LEU A 146 -1.40 8.39 12.82
N ALA A 147 -2.62 8.69 13.28
CA ALA A 147 -3.51 9.65 12.63
C ALA A 147 -2.92 11.06 12.57
N ILE A 148 -2.23 11.50 13.63
CA ILE A 148 -1.50 12.79 13.65
C ILE A 148 -0.47 12.86 12.52
N GLY A 149 0.27 11.76 12.28
CA GLY A 149 1.24 11.67 11.18
C GLY A 149 0.60 11.69 9.79
N ASN A 150 -0.51 10.95 9.61
CA ASN A 150 -1.23 10.87 8.34
C ASN A 150 -1.82 12.21 7.87
N LEU A 151 -2.19 13.09 8.80
CA LEU A 151 -2.75 14.40 8.45
C LEU A 151 -1.75 15.35 7.79
N GLY A 152 -0.44 15.11 7.91
CA GLY A 152 0.56 15.92 7.21
C GLY A 152 0.61 17.40 7.64
N HIS A 153 0.09 17.76 8.83
CA HIS A 153 0.04 19.13 9.31
C HIS A 153 1.39 19.62 9.84
N GLN A 154 1.58 20.95 9.91
CA GLN A 154 2.82 21.57 10.38
C GLN A 154 3.15 21.26 11.86
N ASP A 155 2.13 21.09 12.70
CA ASP A 155 2.31 20.80 14.13
C ASP A 155 2.46 19.30 14.43
N SER A 156 2.20 18.43 13.44
CA SER A 156 2.23 16.98 13.64
C SER A 156 3.59 16.50 14.12
N ALA A 157 4.69 17.00 13.54
CA ALA A 157 6.04 16.57 13.90
C ALA A 157 6.36 16.83 15.38
N GLN A 158 6.09 18.05 15.88
CA GLN A 158 6.37 18.43 17.26
C GLN A 158 5.56 17.60 18.27
N SER A 159 4.28 17.36 17.98
CA SER A 159 3.44 16.49 18.82
C SER A 159 3.98 15.06 18.85
N LEU A 160 4.41 14.52 17.71
CA LEU A 160 4.96 13.18 17.64
C LEU A 160 6.31 13.07 18.37
N TYR A 161 7.17 14.10 18.32
CA TYR A 161 8.40 14.11 19.11
C TYR A 161 8.12 13.99 20.61
N LYS A 162 7.16 14.78 21.12
CA LYS A 162 6.75 14.73 22.53
C LYS A 162 6.26 13.34 22.93
N ILE A 163 5.46 12.71 22.07
CA ILE A 163 4.96 11.34 22.31
C ILE A 163 6.11 10.33 22.30
N ILE A 164 7.02 10.38 21.33
CA ILE A 164 8.14 9.42 21.26
C ILE A 164 9.05 9.55 22.49
N ASN A 165 9.36 10.78 22.89
CA ASN A 165 10.23 11.07 24.02
C ASN A 165 9.72 10.51 25.34
N ASN A 166 8.39 10.52 25.55
CA ASN A 166 7.75 10.16 26.81
C ASN A 166 6.51 9.27 26.59
N ALA A 167 6.65 8.23 25.76
CA ALA A 167 5.51 7.38 25.42
C ALA A 167 5.02 6.61 26.66
N PRO A 168 3.70 6.56 26.93
CA PRO A 168 3.15 5.85 28.07
C PRO A 168 3.29 4.31 27.95
N ASN A 169 3.45 3.81 26.72
CA ASN A 169 3.68 2.40 26.41
C ASN A 169 4.25 2.24 25.00
N ASP A 170 4.64 1.00 24.67
CA ASP A 170 5.25 0.66 23.38
C ASP A 170 4.30 0.86 22.18
N LEU A 171 2.98 0.68 22.32
CA LEU A 171 2.02 0.89 21.23
C LEU A 171 1.89 2.37 20.86
N ALA A 172 1.84 3.25 21.86
CA ALA A 172 1.91 4.69 21.65
C ALA A 172 3.21 5.11 20.94
N ALA A 173 4.35 4.55 21.36
CA ALA A 173 5.64 4.81 20.71
C ALA A 173 5.65 4.35 19.24
N ARG A 174 5.11 3.15 18.94
CA ARG A 174 5.00 2.63 17.58
C ARG A 174 4.18 3.55 16.69
N GLY A 175 2.97 3.90 17.11
CA GLY A 175 2.09 4.79 16.34
C GLY A 175 2.76 6.12 16.04
N ALA A 176 3.46 6.69 17.03
CA ALA A 176 4.16 7.95 16.87
C ALA A 176 5.37 7.86 15.93
N MET A 177 6.21 6.82 16.08
CA MET A 177 7.36 6.61 15.19
C MET A 177 6.93 6.31 13.74
N GLN A 178 5.85 5.54 13.56
CA GLN A 178 5.29 5.28 12.23
C GLN A 178 4.71 6.55 11.61
N GLY A 179 3.91 7.32 12.36
CA GLY A 179 3.37 8.60 11.91
C GLY A 179 4.47 9.59 11.51
N LEU A 180 5.55 9.65 12.28
CA LEU A 180 6.70 10.51 11.96
C LEU A 180 7.47 10.03 10.72
N GLY A 181 7.58 8.71 10.54
CA GLY A 181 8.16 8.12 9.33
C GLY A 181 7.32 8.37 8.07
N ILE A 182 5.99 8.45 8.20
CA ILE A 182 5.07 8.85 7.11
C ILE A 182 5.30 10.32 6.73
N LEU A 183 5.40 11.22 7.73
CA LEU A 183 5.79 12.62 7.47
C LEU A 183 7.15 12.71 6.74
N ALA A 184 8.12 11.87 7.10
CA ALA A 184 9.42 11.82 6.44
C ALA A 184 9.38 11.38 4.97
N LEU A 185 8.31 10.71 4.54
CA LEU A 185 8.15 10.25 3.17
C LEU A 185 7.34 11.22 2.32
N PHE A 186 6.23 11.72 2.86
CA PHE A 186 5.25 12.47 2.07
C PHE A 186 5.21 13.97 2.41
N HIS A 187 5.67 14.36 3.61
CA HIS A 187 5.54 15.72 4.15
C HIS A 187 6.86 16.20 4.77
N ARG A 188 7.98 16.01 4.06
CA ARG A 188 9.33 16.31 4.57
C ARG A 188 9.52 17.75 5.01
N ASP A 189 8.83 18.67 4.36
CA ASP A 189 8.82 20.10 4.70
C ASP A 189 8.24 20.37 6.09
N LYS A 190 7.45 19.45 6.64
CA LYS A 190 6.85 19.55 7.99
C LYS A 190 7.77 19.00 9.09
N LEU A 191 8.87 18.33 8.76
CA LEU A 191 9.83 17.82 9.74
C LEU A 191 10.79 18.93 10.24
N VAL A 192 10.22 19.93 10.89
CA VAL A 192 10.95 21.01 11.57
C VAL A 192 11.44 20.57 12.94
N ASN A 193 12.40 21.30 13.53
CA ASN A 193 12.91 21.11 14.90
C ASN A 193 13.29 19.68 15.31
N LYS A 194 13.94 18.92 14.43
CA LYS A 194 14.32 17.51 14.69
C LYS A 194 15.14 17.30 15.95
N GLN A 195 15.86 18.34 16.41
CA GLN A 195 16.63 18.33 17.65
C GLN A 195 15.78 18.14 18.92
N GLU A 196 14.47 18.34 18.85
CA GLU A 196 13.54 18.08 19.97
C GLU A 196 13.29 16.58 20.18
N LEU A 197 13.59 15.74 19.20
CA LEU A 197 13.44 14.28 19.32
C LEU A 197 14.65 13.68 20.05
N ASN A 198 14.38 12.93 21.13
CA ASN A 198 15.39 12.21 21.90
C ASN A 198 15.84 10.96 21.14
N VAL A 199 17.01 11.06 20.50
CA VAL A 199 17.59 9.96 19.70
C VAL A 199 17.90 8.72 20.56
N GLU A 200 18.36 8.89 21.80
CA GLU A 200 18.64 7.77 22.71
C GLU A 200 17.37 6.97 23.06
N GLN A 201 16.24 7.66 23.16
CA GLN A 201 14.96 7.00 23.36
C GLN A 201 14.56 6.18 22.13
N VAL A 202 14.80 6.68 20.91
CA VAL A 202 14.57 5.91 19.67
C VAL A 202 15.49 4.67 19.62
N LEU A 203 16.75 4.80 20.04
CA LEU A 203 17.70 3.68 20.11
C LEU A 203 17.33 2.66 21.21
N THR A 204 16.64 3.10 22.26
CA THR A 204 16.03 2.21 23.26
C THR A 204 14.87 1.43 22.67
N TYR A 205 13.99 2.07 21.87
CA TYR A 205 12.93 1.37 21.15
C TYR A 205 13.46 0.41 20.07
N LEU A 206 14.60 0.69 19.46
CA LEU A 206 15.24 -0.21 18.51
C LEU A 206 15.58 -1.57 19.14
N GLN A 207 15.93 -1.59 20.43
CA GLN A 207 16.31 -2.81 21.16
C GLN A 207 15.12 -3.69 21.59
N LYS A 208 13.90 -3.17 21.50
CA LYS A 208 12.69 -3.91 21.92
C LYS A 208 12.01 -4.55 20.71
N PRO A 209 11.76 -5.88 20.70
CA PRO A 209 11.06 -6.54 19.60
C PRO A 209 9.69 -5.92 19.25
N SER A 210 8.98 -5.38 20.25
CA SER A 210 7.69 -4.72 20.08
C SER A 210 7.76 -3.45 19.21
N THR A 211 8.87 -2.72 19.24
CA THR A 211 9.02 -1.39 18.61
C THR A 211 10.15 -1.29 17.60
N ALA A 212 10.98 -2.34 17.46
CA ALA A 212 12.17 -2.38 16.62
C ALA A 212 11.88 -2.01 15.15
N LEU A 213 10.77 -2.49 14.59
CA LEU A 213 10.41 -2.24 13.20
C LEU A 213 10.14 -0.76 12.94
N GLN A 214 9.34 -0.12 13.78
CA GLN A 214 9.02 1.31 13.67
C GLN A 214 10.25 2.19 13.97
N ALA A 215 11.06 1.81 14.97
CA ALA A 215 12.28 2.55 15.31
C ALA A 215 13.31 2.49 14.17
N SER A 216 13.63 1.30 13.66
CA SER A 216 14.55 1.11 12.55
C SER A 216 14.05 1.80 11.27
N PHE A 217 12.75 1.68 10.97
CA PHE A 217 12.14 2.40 9.86
C PHE A 217 12.30 3.92 10.00
N LEU A 218 12.02 4.48 11.18
CA LEU A 218 12.17 5.90 11.44
C LEU A 218 13.63 6.35 11.24
N LEU A 219 14.60 5.62 11.80
CA LEU A 219 16.03 5.89 11.65
C LEU A 219 16.50 5.83 10.19
N ALA A 220 15.89 4.96 9.37
CA ALA A 220 16.21 4.85 7.95
C ALA A 220 15.69 6.04 7.11
N ARG A 221 14.64 6.72 7.59
CA ARG A 221 13.94 7.79 6.86
C ARG A 221 14.26 9.19 7.36
N VAL A 222 14.56 9.33 8.65
CA VAL A 222 14.88 10.59 9.29
C VAL A 222 16.35 10.56 9.72
N ALA A 223 17.12 11.56 9.30
CA ALA A 223 18.52 11.72 9.68
C ALA A 223 18.65 12.12 11.17
N LEU A 224 18.40 11.17 12.07
CA LEU A 224 18.42 11.35 13.53
C LEU A 224 19.76 10.94 14.14
N ILE A 225 20.35 9.87 13.63
CA ILE A 225 21.64 9.37 14.08
C ILE A 225 22.79 10.04 13.34
N ASN A 226 23.97 9.99 13.92
CA ASN A 226 25.23 10.44 13.35
C ASN A 226 26.33 9.39 13.64
N SER A 227 27.58 9.68 13.26
CA SER A 227 28.70 8.75 13.40
C SER A 227 28.94 8.23 14.83
N SER A 228 28.62 8.99 15.88
CA SER A 228 28.82 8.54 17.27
C SER A 228 27.87 7.40 17.68
N HIS A 229 26.73 7.27 17.00
CA HIS A 229 25.71 6.26 17.29
C HIS A 229 25.94 4.95 16.51
N VAL A 230 26.86 4.95 15.54
CA VAL A 230 27.13 3.78 14.68
C VAL A 230 27.45 2.52 15.50
N PRO A 231 28.33 2.54 16.52
CA PRO A 231 28.64 1.34 17.30
C PRO A 231 27.42 0.74 18.01
N GLN A 232 26.53 1.60 18.55
CA GLN A 232 25.32 1.17 19.25
C GLN A 232 24.31 0.50 18.31
N VAL A 233 24.10 1.05 17.11
CA VAL A 233 23.21 0.45 16.11
C VAL A 233 23.81 -0.84 15.56
N VAL A 234 25.12 -0.89 15.29
CA VAL A 234 25.81 -2.12 14.84
C VAL A 234 25.71 -3.24 15.88
N ALA A 235 25.88 -2.93 17.17
CA ALA A 235 25.86 -3.90 18.26
C ALA A 235 24.53 -4.66 18.39
N VAL A 236 23.42 -4.06 17.93
CA VAL A 236 22.08 -4.68 18.01
C VAL A 236 21.65 -5.31 16.69
N LEU A 237 22.38 -5.14 15.59
CA LEU A 237 21.93 -5.58 14.25
C LEU A 237 21.50 -7.04 14.24
N ASP A 238 22.31 -7.94 14.81
CA ASP A 238 22.08 -9.39 14.77
C ASP A 238 20.95 -9.88 15.68
N SER A 239 20.47 -9.05 16.61
CA SER A 239 19.31 -9.39 17.46
C SER A 239 17.97 -8.92 16.88
N LEU A 240 18.01 -8.08 15.84
CA LEU A 240 16.81 -7.60 15.14
C LEU A 240 16.21 -8.69 14.24
N ASP A 241 14.89 -8.66 14.09
CA ASP A 241 14.23 -9.40 13.01
C ASP A 241 14.69 -8.90 11.64
N ASN A 242 14.49 -9.70 10.59
CA ASN A 242 15.03 -9.42 9.25
C ASN A 242 14.62 -8.04 8.72
N ASP A 243 13.38 -7.63 8.94
CA ASP A 243 12.86 -6.36 8.42
C ASP A 243 13.46 -5.18 9.18
N SER A 244 13.53 -5.28 10.51
CA SER A 244 14.19 -4.29 11.36
C SER A 244 15.68 -4.18 11.05
N GLN A 245 16.38 -5.30 10.83
CA GLN A 245 17.79 -5.32 10.44
C GLN A 245 17.99 -4.65 9.07
N ALA A 246 17.11 -4.93 8.11
CA ALA A 246 17.16 -4.31 6.79
C ALA A 246 16.98 -2.78 6.85
N PHE A 247 16.07 -2.26 7.69
CA PHE A 247 15.95 -0.82 7.89
C PHE A 247 17.13 -0.22 8.66
N ALA A 248 17.64 -0.89 9.69
CA ALA A 248 18.82 -0.43 10.44
C ALA A 248 20.06 -0.32 9.54
N LEU A 249 20.27 -1.28 8.63
CA LEU A 249 21.34 -1.21 7.62
C LEU A 249 21.18 0.00 6.68
N ARG A 250 19.95 0.34 6.27
CA ARG A 250 19.68 1.56 5.48
C ARG A 250 20.01 2.82 6.26
N ALA A 251 19.66 2.87 7.54
CA ALA A 251 19.97 3.98 8.45
C ALA A 251 21.48 4.19 8.57
N LEU A 252 22.23 3.12 8.87
CA LEU A 252 23.69 3.16 8.93
C LEU A 252 24.31 3.57 7.58
N GLY A 253 23.80 3.02 6.47
CA GLY A 253 24.28 3.37 5.13
C GLY A 253 24.14 4.85 4.77
N ASN A 254 23.17 5.58 5.34
CA ASN A 254 23.05 7.02 5.15
C ASN A 254 24.20 7.81 5.79
N LEU A 255 24.84 7.26 6.83
CA LEU A 255 26.01 7.85 7.50
C LEU A 255 27.32 7.52 6.80
N LYS A 256 27.32 6.52 5.90
CA LYS A 256 28.50 6.05 5.17
C LYS A 256 29.69 5.69 6.10
N PRO A 257 29.49 4.85 7.14
CA PRO A 257 30.54 4.49 8.10
C PRO A 257 31.60 3.59 7.45
N THR A 258 32.66 4.19 6.91
CA THR A 258 33.69 3.48 6.15
C THR A 258 34.50 2.50 6.99
N ASP A 259 34.65 2.78 8.29
CA ASP A 259 35.26 1.89 9.29
C ASP A 259 34.44 0.60 9.51
N GLN A 260 33.13 0.67 9.30
CA GLN A 260 32.20 -0.46 9.43
C GLN A 260 31.88 -1.15 8.09
N MET A 261 32.62 -0.86 7.01
CA MET A 261 32.33 -1.41 5.68
C MET A 261 32.27 -2.96 5.67
N HIS A 262 33.08 -3.61 6.50
CA HIS A 262 33.11 -5.07 6.65
C HIS A 262 31.75 -5.65 7.09
N VAL A 263 30.98 -4.93 7.92
CA VAL A 263 29.64 -5.33 8.34
C VAL A 263 28.72 -5.46 7.13
N PHE A 264 28.73 -4.46 6.24
CA PHE A 264 27.88 -4.45 5.05
C PHE A 264 28.31 -5.49 4.01
N LEU A 265 29.61 -5.68 3.83
CA LEU A 265 30.13 -6.74 2.94
C LEU A 265 29.69 -8.13 3.41
N ASN A 266 29.70 -8.39 4.71
CA ASN A 266 29.17 -9.63 5.28
C ASN A 266 27.66 -9.76 5.02
N LYS A 267 26.89 -8.71 5.33
CA LYS A 267 25.43 -8.69 5.18
C LYS A 267 24.94 -8.73 3.73
N ALA A 268 25.77 -8.31 2.77
CA ALA A 268 25.46 -8.39 1.33
C ALA A 268 25.30 -9.84 0.82
N SER A 269 25.83 -10.84 1.55
CA SER A 269 25.70 -12.27 1.24
C SER A 269 24.65 -13.01 2.08
N HIS A 270 23.83 -12.29 2.86
CA HIS A 270 22.85 -12.89 3.76
C HIS A 270 21.76 -13.70 3.03
N SER A 271 21.13 -14.70 3.67
CA SER A 271 20.06 -15.49 3.02
C SER A 271 18.76 -14.69 2.80
N ASP A 272 18.46 -13.78 3.72
CA ASP A 272 17.34 -12.85 3.62
C ASP A 272 17.59 -11.74 2.57
N ILE A 273 16.63 -11.58 1.67
CA ILE A 273 16.67 -10.62 0.56
C ILE A 273 16.72 -9.16 1.03
N GLY A 274 16.00 -8.83 2.11
CA GLY A 274 15.92 -7.47 2.62
C GLY A 274 17.23 -7.01 3.22
N ILE A 275 17.87 -7.88 3.99
CA ILE A 275 19.21 -7.63 4.56
C ILE A 275 20.24 -7.46 3.44
N ARG A 276 20.28 -8.37 2.45
CA ARG A 276 21.21 -8.27 1.30
C ARG A 276 21.06 -6.96 0.56
N VAL A 277 19.83 -6.65 0.13
CA VAL A 277 19.52 -5.47 -0.69
C VAL A 277 19.89 -4.19 0.07
N SER A 278 19.55 -4.10 1.34
CA SER A 278 19.88 -2.94 2.18
C SER A 278 21.39 -2.78 2.38
N ALA A 279 22.13 -3.88 2.55
CA ALA A 279 23.58 -3.85 2.68
C ALA A 279 24.27 -3.37 1.39
N ILE A 280 23.86 -3.90 0.23
CA ILE A 280 24.39 -3.49 -1.08
C ILE A 280 24.09 -2.02 -1.37
N GLN A 281 22.87 -1.57 -1.08
CA GLN A 281 22.48 -0.17 -1.20
C GLN A 281 23.34 0.75 -0.30
N ALA A 282 23.68 0.30 0.91
CA ALA A 282 24.57 1.03 1.80
C ALA A 282 26.01 1.11 1.26
N LEU A 283 26.57 0.00 0.75
CA LEU A 283 27.89 -0.02 0.09
C LEU A 283 27.95 0.95 -1.10
N GLY A 284 26.87 1.02 -1.89
CA GLY A 284 26.73 1.96 -3.00
C GLY A 284 26.89 3.43 -2.61
N LYS A 285 26.58 3.81 -1.37
CA LYS A 285 26.71 5.18 -0.84
C LYS A 285 28.12 5.51 -0.35
N MET A 286 28.94 4.51 -0.06
CA MET A 286 30.30 4.66 0.47
C MET A 286 31.33 4.94 -0.63
N PRO A 287 32.49 5.51 -0.31
CA PRO A 287 33.62 5.56 -1.24
C PRO A 287 34.09 4.15 -1.60
N ILE A 288 34.70 4.00 -2.78
CA ILE A 288 35.28 2.74 -3.25
C ILE A 288 36.37 2.30 -2.27
N GLY A 289 36.29 1.04 -1.85
CA GLY A 289 37.20 0.40 -0.92
C GLY A 289 38.50 -0.09 -1.58
N ASN A 290 39.21 -0.96 -0.87
CA ASN A 290 40.41 -1.61 -1.40
C ASN A 290 40.07 -2.66 -2.49
N ALA A 291 41.10 -3.19 -3.17
CA ALA A 291 40.91 -4.14 -4.26
C ALA A 291 40.10 -5.39 -3.88
N HIS A 292 40.28 -5.91 -2.66
CA HIS A 292 39.52 -7.06 -2.18
C HIS A 292 38.02 -6.73 -2.00
N GLN A 293 37.73 -5.55 -1.46
CA GLN A 293 36.34 -5.07 -1.29
C GLN A 293 35.67 -4.81 -2.65
N VAL A 294 36.42 -4.27 -3.62
CA VAL A 294 35.95 -4.13 -5.01
C VAL A 294 35.61 -5.50 -5.59
N GLU A 295 36.49 -6.48 -5.44
CA GLU A 295 36.26 -7.84 -5.94
C GLU A 295 34.97 -8.44 -5.34
N LEU A 296 34.74 -8.32 -4.03
CA LEU A 296 33.51 -8.79 -3.39
C LEU A 296 32.25 -8.13 -3.98
N VAL A 297 32.26 -6.81 -4.19
CA VAL A 297 31.10 -6.12 -4.80
C VAL A 297 30.90 -6.58 -6.25
N ASN A 298 31.97 -6.83 -7.01
CA ASN A 298 31.86 -7.37 -8.36
C ASN A 298 31.32 -8.80 -8.37
N GLN A 299 31.64 -9.62 -7.36
CA GLN A 299 31.04 -10.95 -7.19
C GLN A 299 29.54 -10.88 -6.91
N PHE A 300 29.06 -9.91 -6.12
CA PHE A 300 27.62 -9.71 -5.92
C PHE A 300 26.91 -9.37 -7.23
N ALA A 301 27.52 -8.56 -8.09
CA ALA A 301 26.97 -8.24 -9.40
C ALA A 301 26.87 -9.48 -10.32
N LEU A 302 27.82 -10.40 -10.21
CA LEU A 302 27.89 -11.66 -10.98
C LEU A 302 27.10 -12.81 -10.35
N SER A 303 26.38 -12.57 -9.25
CA SER A 303 25.56 -13.57 -8.57
C SER A 303 24.45 -14.12 -9.48
N ASP A 304 24.15 -15.41 -9.35
CA ASP A 304 23.00 -16.05 -10.00
C ASP A 304 21.65 -15.53 -9.44
N ASP A 305 21.66 -14.96 -8.23
CA ASP A 305 20.50 -14.26 -7.67
C ASP A 305 20.30 -12.93 -8.39
N VAL A 306 19.34 -12.91 -9.32
CA VAL A 306 19.01 -11.75 -10.16
C VAL A 306 18.81 -10.49 -9.31
N VAL A 307 18.13 -10.60 -8.17
CA VAL A 307 17.90 -9.46 -7.27
C VAL A 307 19.21 -8.85 -6.77
N THR A 308 20.14 -9.70 -6.31
CA THR A 308 21.46 -9.26 -5.84
C THR A 308 22.25 -8.61 -6.97
N SER A 309 22.22 -9.19 -8.17
CA SER A 309 22.89 -8.64 -9.36
C SER A 309 22.34 -7.24 -9.72
N ILE A 310 21.01 -7.12 -9.86
CA ILE A 310 20.31 -5.88 -10.19
C ILE A 310 20.55 -4.81 -9.12
N THR A 311 20.43 -5.16 -7.84
CA THR A 311 20.63 -4.20 -6.75
C THR A 311 22.05 -3.65 -6.76
N THR A 312 23.04 -4.51 -7.04
CA THR A 312 24.44 -4.13 -7.18
C THR A 312 24.64 -3.19 -8.37
N LEU A 313 24.07 -3.51 -9.53
CA LEU A 313 24.15 -2.68 -10.73
C LEU A 313 23.50 -1.31 -10.52
N GLN A 314 22.34 -1.24 -9.87
CA GLN A 314 21.62 0.02 -9.66
C GLN A 314 22.26 0.88 -8.57
N SER A 315 22.81 0.28 -7.51
CA SER A 315 23.25 1.01 -6.31
C SER A 315 24.76 1.19 -6.23
N ALA A 316 25.53 0.24 -6.75
CA ALA A 316 26.97 0.16 -6.59
C ALA A 316 27.72 0.04 -7.94
N SER A 317 27.11 0.44 -9.06
CA SER A 317 27.75 0.46 -10.39
C SER A 317 29.12 1.13 -10.43
N LYS A 318 29.33 2.19 -9.63
CA LYS A 318 30.62 2.89 -9.54
C LYS A 318 31.79 2.00 -9.06
N TRP A 319 31.49 0.88 -8.42
CA TRP A 319 32.47 -0.12 -7.99
C TRP A 319 32.79 -1.14 -9.09
N MET A 320 32.04 -1.14 -10.19
CA MET A 320 32.16 -2.15 -11.24
C MET A 320 33.33 -1.89 -12.16
N THR A 321 34.07 -2.96 -12.47
CA THR A 321 35.07 -2.91 -13.53
C THR A 321 34.41 -2.99 -14.90
N LEU A 322 35.08 -2.48 -15.94
CA LEU A 322 34.62 -2.64 -17.33
C LEU A 322 34.53 -4.12 -17.74
N GLN A 323 35.39 -4.96 -17.18
CA GLN A 323 35.35 -6.41 -17.43
C GLN A 323 34.07 -7.03 -16.86
N THR A 324 33.69 -6.68 -15.64
CA THR A 324 32.46 -7.16 -14.99
C THR A 324 31.22 -6.71 -15.75
N LEU A 325 31.15 -5.42 -16.12
CA LEU A 325 30.05 -4.90 -16.95
C LEU A 325 29.98 -5.61 -18.31
N GLY A 326 31.13 -5.85 -18.95
CA GLY A 326 31.22 -6.59 -20.20
C GLY A 326 30.65 -8.02 -20.09
N LYS A 327 30.89 -8.71 -18.98
CA LYS A 327 30.26 -10.02 -18.70
C LYS A 327 28.74 -9.89 -18.53
N LEU A 328 28.29 -8.92 -17.73
CA LEU A 328 26.87 -8.75 -17.40
C LEU A 328 26.01 -8.31 -18.59
N LEU A 329 26.58 -7.61 -19.58
CA LEU A 329 25.92 -7.32 -20.85
C LEU A 329 25.53 -8.58 -21.65
N HIS A 330 26.13 -9.73 -21.32
CA HIS A 330 25.84 -11.03 -21.93
C HIS A 330 25.16 -11.99 -20.93
N SER A 331 24.64 -11.47 -19.81
CA SER A 331 23.89 -12.27 -18.84
C SER A 331 22.71 -12.99 -19.51
N PRO A 332 22.37 -14.24 -19.15
CA PRO A 332 21.17 -14.88 -19.70
C PRO A 332 19.86 -14.20 -19.28
N ASN A 333 19.88 -13.37 -18.23
CA ASN A 333 18.72 -12.62 -17.77
C ASN A 333 18.70 -11.21 -18.39
N SER A 334 17.66 -10.89 -19.15
CA SER A 334 17.57 -9.61 -19.88
C SER A 334 17.41 -8.39 -18.97
N TRP A 335 16.86 -8.54 -17.76
CA TRP A 335 16.82 -7.46 -16.78
C TRP A 335 18.25 -7.10 -16.33
N VAL A 336 19.08 -8.11 -16.04
CA VAL A 336 20.50 -7.91 -15.70
C VAL A 336 21.26 -7.29 -16.86
N GLN A 337 21.05 -7.75 -18.10
CA GLN A 337 21.65 -7.13 -19.29
C GLN A 337 21.27 -5.65 -19.41
N ALA A 338 19.98 -5.34 -19.27
CA ALA A 338 19.44 -3.99 -19.35
C ALA A 338 20.03 -3.06 -18.29
N GLU A 339 20.15 -3.52 -17.04
CA GLU A 339 20.75 -2.73 -15.96
C GLU A 339 22.26 -2.56 -16.12
N ALA A 340 22.98 -3.58 -16.59
CA ALA A 340 24.40 -3.44 -16.91
C ALA A 340 24.62 -2.40 -18.02
N PHE A 341 23.74 -2.36 -19.02
CA PHE A 341 23.74 -1.35 -20.09
C PHE A 341 23.40 0.05 -19.58
N ASN A 342 22.58 0.17 -18.54
CA ASN A 342 22.30 1.44 -17.87
C ASN A 342 23.45 1.89 -16.97
N ALA A 343 24.10 0.95 -16.28
CA ALA A 343 25.19 1.19 -15.34
C ALA A 343 26.53 1.55 -16.00
N ALA A 344 26.73 1.18 -17.27
CA ALA A 344 27.91 1.58 -18.03
C ALA A 344 28.05 3.11 -18.02
N ASN A 345 29.10 3.60 -17.35
CA ASN A 345 29.30 4.99 -16.95
C ASN A 345 28.93 6.01 -18.05
N ASN A 346 28.29 7.09 -17.62
CA ASN A 346 27.92 8.22 -18.47
C ASN A 346 29.16 9.12 -18.71
N PRO A 347 29.50 9.51 -19.96
CA PRO A 347 28.79 9.23 -21.20
C PRO A 347 28.94 7.78 -21.65
N LYS A 348 27.80 7.16 -22.00
CA LYS A 348 27.77 5.81 -22.57
C LYS A 348 28.61 5.80 -23.86
N PRO A 349 29.51 4.82 -24.06
CA PRO A 349 30.40 4.80 -25.22
C PRO A 349 29.63 4.87 -26.54
N PRO A 350 30.15 5.54 -27.59
CA PRO A 350 29.50 5.58 -28.91
C PRO A 350 29.20 4.18 -29.49
N SER A 351 29.97 3.15 -29.10
CA SER A 351 29.71 1.76 -29.46
C SER A 351 28.33 1.25 -29.00
N PHE A 352 27.72 1.86 -27.98
CA PHE A 352 26.42 1.47 -27.45
C PHE A 352 25.24 1.94 -28.32
N ILE A 353 25.47 2.86 -29.27
CA ILE A 353 24.45 3.31 -30.24
C ILE A 353 23.97 2.13 -31.10
N LYS A 354 24.89 1.27 -31.54
CA LYS A 354 24.54 0.10 -32.35
C LYS A 354 23.66 -0.86 -31.55
N THR A 355 24.07 -1.14 -30.32
CA THR A 355 23.32 -2.01 -29.40
C THR A 355 21.94 -1.45 -29.08
N SER A 356 21.81 -0.14 -28.78
CA SER A 356 20.51 0.46 -28.48
C SER A 356 19.54 0.35 -29.66
N LYS A 357 20.01 0.61 -30.89
CA LYS A 357 19.18 0.42 -32.10
C LYS A 357 18.77 -1.03 -32.32
N GLN A 358 19.65 -1.98 -32.04
CA GLN A 358 19.32 -3.41 -32.12
C GLN A 358 18.27 -3.80 -31.08
N TRP A 359 18.42 -3.32 -29.84
CA TRP A 359 17.51 -3.63 -28.73
C TRP A 359 16.11 -3.04 -28.89
N LEU A 360 15.96 -1.90 -29.58
CA LEU A 360 14.64 -1.38 -29.95
C LEU A 360 13.83 -2.36 -30.82
N ASN A 361 14.49 -3.19 -31.62
CA ASN A 361 13.84 -4.20 -32.47
C ASN A 361 13.72 -5.56 -31.78
N SER A 362 14.19 -5.71 -30.54
CA SER A 362 14.04 -6.95 -29.78
C SER A 362 12.58 -7.15 -29.36
N ALA A 363 12.19 -8.39 -29.09
CA ALA A 363 10.89 -8.68 -28.47
C ALA A 363 10.90 -8.49 -26.94
N ASP A 364 12.07 -8.20 -26.35
CA ASP A 364 12.25 -8.13 -24.91
C ASP A 364 12.01 -6.71 -24.37
N PRO A 365 11.01 -6.51 -23.49
CA PRO A 365 10.68 -5.18 -22.98
C PRO A 365 11.77 -4.55 -22.10
N ASN A 366 12.65 -5.33 -21.46
CA ASN A 366 13.78 -4.79 -20.68
C ASN A 366 14.81 -4.16 -21.61
N LEU A 367 15.15 -4.85 -22.70
CA LEU A 367 16.12 -4.36 -23.68
C LEU A 367 15.59 -3.13 -24.41
N GLN A 368 14.32 -3.15 -24.84
CA GLN A 368 13.65 -1.98 -25.43
C GLN A 368 13.70 -0.77 -24.49
N ARG A 369 13.37 -0.95 -23.21
CA ARG A 369 13.41 0.13 -22.20
C ARG A 369 14.82 0.67 -21.96
N ALA A 370 15.82 -0.19 -21.84
CA ALA A 370 17.20 0.23 -21.70
C ALA A 370 17.70 1.02 -22.93
N ALA A 371 17.24 0.65 -24.13
CA ALA A 371 17.51 1.39 -25.34
C ALA A 371 16.81 2.77 -25.35
N ILE A 372 15.53 2.86 -24.96
CA ILE A 372 14.82 4.14 -24.84
C ILE A 372 15.51 5.04 -23.81
N ASN A 373 15.92 4.48 -22.66
CA ASN A 373 16.64 5.20 -21.63
C ASN A 373 18.01 5.73 -22.11
N TYR A 374 18.71 4.98 -22.96
CA TYR A 374 19.92 5.48 -23.65
C TYR A 374 19.62 6.77 -24.42
N TRP A 375 18.58 6.77 -25.26
CA TRP A 375 18.22 7.94 -26.06
C TRP A 375 17.74 9.11 -25.18
N ALA A 376 16.96 8.82 -24.12
CA ALA A 376 16.55 9.81 -23.12
C ALA A 376 17.75 10.49 -22.43
N THR A 377 18.74 9.72 -21.98
CA THR A 377 19.94 10.25 -21.31
C THR A 377 20.89 10.97 -22.28
N SER A 378 20.94 10.55 -23.55
CA SER A 378 21.69 11.25 -24.61
C SER A 378 21.05 12.57 -25.07
N LYS A 379 19.81 12.85 -24.63
CA LYS A 379 19.01 14.03 -24.98
C LYS A 379 18.71 14.17 -26.49
N ASP A 380 18.69 13.08 -27.23
CA ASP A 380 18.28 13.07 -28.64
C ASP A 380 16.74 13.14 -28.76
N GLN A 381 16.20 14.35 -28.65
CA GLN A 381 14.76 14.58 -28.68
C GLN A 381 14.12 14.21 -30.02
N ALA A 382 14.81 14.44 -31.14
CA ALA A 382 14.29 14.14 -32.46
C ALA A 382 14.09 12.63 -32.64
N PHE A 383 15.07 11.82 -32.19
CA PHE A 383 14.93 10.38 -32.22
C PHE A 383 13.78 9.89 -31.32
N LEU A 384 13.66 10.43 -30.10
CA LEU A 384 12.56 10.09 -29.19
C LEU A 384 11.18 10.49 -29.75
N GLN A 385 11.06 11.63 -30.43
CA GLN A 385 9.82 12.04 -31.10
C GLN A 385 9.43 11.06 -32.21
N GLY A 386 10.40 10.55 -32.96
CA GLY A 386 10.18 9.47 -33.93
C GLY A 386 9.70 8.18 -33.25
N LEU A 387 10.35 7.77 -32.16
CA LEU A 387 9.94 6.59 -31.38
C LEU A 387 8.54 6.74 -30.79
N ALA A 388 8.12 7.94 -30.38
CA ALA A 388 6.80 8.22 -29.84
C ALA A 388 5.66 7.95 -30.83
N GLN A 389 5.95 7.90 -32.13
CA GLN A 389 5.02 7.56 -33.21
C GLN A 389 5.12 6.09 -33.65
N SER A 390 5.91 5.27 -32.95
CA SER A 390 6.07 3.84 -33.26
C SER A 390 4.74 3.10 -33.17
N SER A 391 4.53 2.12 -34.05
CA SER A 391 3.42 1.16 -33.94
C SER A 391 3.61 0.17 -32.80
N HIS A 392 4.84 0.03 -32.26
CA HIS A 392 5.11 -0.75 -31.06
C HIS A 392 4.77 0.07 -29.81
N ILE A 393 3.69 -0.33 -29.13
CA ILE A 393 3.11 0.43 -28.02
C ILE A 393 4.08 0.70 -26.87
N ILE A 394 4.91 -0.27 -26.49
CA ILE A 394 5.94 -0.14 -25.42
C ILE A 394 6.95 0.95 -25.80
N ILE A 395 7.40 0.95 -27.06
CA ILE A 395 8.37 1.93 -27.56
C ILE A 395 7.74 3.32 -27.61
N ALA A 396 6.53 3.41 -28.15
CA ALA A 396 5.80 4.67 -28.26
C ALA A 396 5.54 5.29 -26.89
N ASN A 397 5.04 4.51 -25.93
CA ASN A 397 4.73 4.98 -24.59
C ASN A 397 5.98 5.31 -23.78
N GLY A 398 7.02 4.45 -23.83
CA GLY A 398 8.30 4.74 -23.19
C GLY A 398 8.94 6.03 -23.71
N ALA A 399 8.88 6.27 -25.02
CA ALA A 399 9.37 7.51 -25.62
C ALA A 399 8.52 8.74 -25.23
N LYS A 400 7.19 8.63 -25.23
CA LYS A 400 6.28 9.70 -24.73
C LYS A 400 6.57 10.04 -23.27
N GLN A 401 6.80 9.03 -22.43
CA GLN A 401 7.16 9.22 -21.03
C GLN A 401 8.51 9.94 -20.88
N ALA A 402 9.52 9.54 -21.66
CA ALA A 402 10.83 10.20 -21.67
C ALA A 402 10.73 11.68 -22.11
N LEU A 403 9.79 12.02 -23.00
CA LEU A 403 9.51 13.38 -23.43
C LEU A 403 8.66 14.20 -22.43
N LYS A 404 8.29 13.63 -21.27
CA LYS A 404 7.47 14.23 -20.19
C LYS A 404 6.08 14.72 -20.60
N SER A 405 5.54 14.29 -21.74
CA SER A 405 4.22 14.70 -22.22
C SER A 405 3.07 13.80 -21.77
N TYR A 406 3.33 12.77 -20.97
CA TYR A 406 2.32 11.80 -20.55
C TYR A 406 1.77 12.10 -19.14
N GLN A 407 0.57 12.65 -19.07
CA GLN A 407 -0.27 12.64 -17.87
C GLN A 407 -1.32 11.55 -18.05
N VAL A 408 -1.45 10.63 -17.08
CA VAL A 408 -2.62 9.75 -17.03
C VAL A 408 -3.82 10.65 -16.75
N PRO A 409 -4.85 10.69 -17.62
CA PRO A 409 -6.05 11.44 -17.33
C PRO A 409 -6.62 10.96 -15.99
N GLN A 410 -6.77 11.87 -15.03
CA GLN A 410 -7.47 11.54 -13.80
C GLN A 410 -8.96 11.46 -14.12
N THR A 411 -9.47 10.23 -14.16
CA THR A 411 -10.90 10.00 -14.27
C THR A 411 -11.53 9.97 -12.88
N LYS A 412 -12.79 10.39 -12.82
CA LYS A 412 -13.57 10.35 -11.59
C LYS A 412 -13.78 8.90 -11.15
N PRO A 413 -13.69 8.60 -9.85
CA PRO A 413 -14.02 7.28 -9.31
C PRO A 413 -15.45 6.88 -9.71
N ILE A 414 -15.61 5.65 -10.14
CA ILE A 414 -16.90 5.06 -10.52
C ILE A 414 -17.28 4.00 -9.48
N LEU A 415 -18.56 3.96 -9.13
CA LEU A 415 -19.15 2.89 -8.33
C LEU A 415 -19.05 1.55 -9.07
N PRO A 416 -18.59 0.47 -8.41
CA PRO A 416 -18.73 -0.88 -8.94
C PRO A 416 -20.20 -1.29 -9.11
N PRO A 417 -20.49 -2.44 -9.75
CA PRO A 417 -21.86 -2.88 -10.01
C PRO A 417 -22.72 -2.94 -8.75
N ASP A 418 -24.03 -2.72 -8.91
CA ASP A 418 -25.01 -2.69 -7.82
C ASP A 418 -25.04 -3.97 -6.97
N VAL A 419 -24.62 -5.10 -7.54
CA VAL A 419 -24.53 -6.39 -6.84
C VAL A 419 -23.08 -6.74 -6.54
N LEU A 420 -22.74 -6.73 -5.24
CA LEU A 420 -21.44 -7.13 -4.73
C LEU A 420 -21.28 -8.67 -4.78
N PRO A 421 -20.07 -9.18 -5.03
CA PRO A 421 -19.81 -10.62 -4.98
C PRO A 421 -19.91 -11.16 -3.55
N SER A 422 -20.30 -12.42 -3.40
CA SER A 422 -20.16 -13.13 -2.12
C SER A 422 -18.69 -13.32 -1.79
N LEU A 423 -18.23 -12.81 -0.65
CA LEU A 423 -16.84 -12.86 -0.16
C LEU A 423 -16.73 -13.72 1.11
N PRO A 424 -15.53 -14.25 1.46
CA PRO A 424 -14.28 -14.17 0.71
C PRO A 424 -14.32 -15.02 -0.57
N GLN A 425 -13.61 -14.56 -1.61
CA GLN A 425 -13.35 -15.35 -2.82
C GLN A 425 -11.86 -15.53 -2.98
N ARG A 426 -11.48 -16.60 -3.67
CA ARG A 426 -10.09 -16.85 -4.02
C ARG A 426 -9.87 -16.68 -5.51
N VAL A 427 -8.68 -16.19 -5.86
CA VAL A 427 -8.24 -16.00 -7.24
C VAL A 427 -6.90 -16.67 -7.41
N LEU A 428 -6.79 -17.51 -8.44
CA LEU A 428 -5.55 -18.14 -8.85
C LEU A 428 -4.93 -17.35 -10.00
N LEU A 429 -3.72 -16.83 -9.79
CA LEU A 429 -2.90 -16.21 -10.81
C LEU A 429 -1.83 -17.23 -11.24
N GLN A 430 -1.86 -17.64 -12.50
CA GLN A 430 -0.83 -18.46 -13.11
C GLN A 430 0.22 -17.52 -13.68
N THR A 431 1.44 -17.54 -13.15
CA THR A 431 2.51 -16.63 -13.58
C THR A 431 3.69 -17.38 -14.18
N THR A 432 4.61 -16.67 -14.81
CA THR A 432 5.90 -17.21 -15.27
C THR A 432 6.77 -17.77 -14.14
N GLN A 433 6.52 -17.39 -12.89
CA GLN A 433 7.20 -17.91 -11.69
C GLN A 433 6.40 -19.01 -10.97
N GLY A 434 5.27 -19.45 -11.56
CA GLY A 434 4.36 -20.42 -10.96
C GLY A 434 3.07 -19.79 -10.44
N ASP A 435 2.29 -20.63 -9.78
CA ASP A 435 0.95 -20.28 -9.33
C ASP A 435 0.97 -19.48 -8.03
N ILE A 436 0.11 -18.46 -7.94
CA ILE A 436 -0.11 -17.63 -6.75
C ILE A 436 -1.62 -17.57 -6.49
N GLU A 437 -2.06 -18.08 -5.34
CA GLU A 437 -3.46 -18.04 -4.92
C GLU A 437 -3.64 -16.91 -3.90
N ILE A 438 -4.59 -16.00 -4.16
CA ILE A 438 -4.95 -14.92 -3.25
C ILE A 438 -6.38 -15.10 -2.72
N GLU A 439 -6.63 -14.66 -1.48
CA GLU A 439 -7.95 -14.60 -0.86
C GLU A 439 -8.35 -13.14 -0.66
N LEU A 440 -9.47 -12.74 -1.27
CA LEU A 440 -10.02 -11.39 -1.23
C LEU A 440 -10.74 -11.13 0.09
N PHE A 441 -10.58 -9.94 0.66
CA PHE A 441 -11.17 -9.58 1.94
C PHE A 441 -12.60 -9.03 1.80
N ALA A 442 -13.48 -9.49 2.69
CA ALA A 442 -14.90 -9.11 2.71
C ALA A 442 -15.16 -7.63 3.08
N ASP A 443 -14.23 -6.99 3.79
CA ASP A 443 -14.29 -5.58 4.20
C ASP A 443 -13.74 -4.61 3.15
N THR A 444 -13.41 -5.11 1.95
CA THR A 444 -13.07 -4.30 0.77
C THR A 444 -13.90 -4.73 -0.45
N PRO A 445 -15.24 -4.74 -0.32
CA PRO A 445 -16.10 -5.39 -1.30
C PRO A 445 -16.07 -4.71 -2.67
N TYR A 446 -15.85 -3.39 -2.74
CA TYR A 446 -15.84 -2.66 -4.01
C TYR A 446 -14.55 -2.90 -4.81
N THR A 447 -13.42 -2.89 -4.12
CA THR A 447 -12.11 -3.24 -4.71
C THR A 447 -12.10 -4.70 -5.15
N SER A 448 -12.64 -5.59 -4.31
CA SER A 448 -12.78 -7.02 -4.62
C SER A 448 -13.71 -7.26 -5.80
N ALA A 449 -14.86 -6.57 -5.88
CA ALA A 449 -15.79 -6.66 -7.00
C ALA A 449 -15.14 -6.20 -8.31
N ASN A 450 -14.48 -5.04 -8.29
CA ASN A 450 -13.73 -4.53 -9.44
C ASN A 450 -12.66 -5.54 -9.89
N PHE A 451 -11.88 -6.08 -8.96
CA PHE A 451 -10.85 -7.07 -9.28
C PHE A 451 -11.45 -8.36 -9.88
N ILE A 452 -12.51 -8.91 -9.29
CA ILE A 452 -13.21 -10.11 -9.80
C ILE A 452 -13.77 -9.86 -11.21
N ASN A 453 -14.31 -8.68 -11.49
CA ASN A 453 -14.84 -8.34 -12.81
C ASN A 453 -13.72 -8.28 -13.86
N LEU A 454 -12.56 -7.72 -13.51
CA LEU A 454 -11.39 -7.70 -14.38
C LEU A 454 -10.80 -9.11 -14.60
N VAL A 455 -10.84 -9.97 -13.59
CA VAL A 455 -10.50 -11.40 -13.74
C VAL A 455 -11.46 -12.07 -14.73
N LYS A 456 -12.78 -11.91 -14.54
CA LYS A 456 -13.80 -12.54 -15.39
C LYS A 456 -13.81 -12.03 -16.83
N SER A 457 -13.43 -10.77 -17.07
CA SER A 457 -13.31 -10.22 -18.42
C SER A 457 -12.03 -10.64 -19.15
N GLY A 458 -11.11 -11.32 -18.45
CA GLY A 458 -9.81 -11.71 -18.99
C GLY A 458 -8.79 -10.56 -19.04
N PHE A 459 -9.06 -9.42 -18.39
CA PHE A 459 -8.18 -8.23 -18.43
C PHE A 459 -6.74 -8.53 -17.99
N TYR A 460 -6.55 -9.40 -16.99
CA TYR A 460 -5.20 -9.71 -16.50
C TYR A 460 -4.46 -10.77 -17.32
N ASN A 461 -5.12 -11.49 -18.24
CA ASN A 461 -4.49 -12.55 -19.03
C ASN A 461 -3.47 -11.94 -20.01
N GLY A 462 -2.22 -12.36 -19.92
CA GLY A 462 -1.10 -11.80 -20.67
C GLY A 462 -0.61 -10.44 -20.17
N SER A 463 -1.14 -9.93 -19.06
CA SER A 463 -0.63 -8.70 -18.44
C SER A 463 0.66 -8.95 -17.66
N TYR A 464 1.39 -7.89 -17.33
CA TYR A 464 2.76 -7.98 -16.82
C TYR A 464 2.93 -7.36 -15.43
N PHE A 465 3.92 -7.88 -14.71
CA PHE A 465 4.57 -7.21 -13.57
C PHE A 465 5.60 -6.20 -14.09
N HIS A 466 5.12 -4.98 -14.36
CA HIS A 466 5.91 -3.92 -14.99
C HIS A 466 6.92 -3.26 -14.05
N ARG A 467 6.68 -3.35 -12.74
CA ARG A 467 7.52 -2.75 -11.70
C ARG A 467 7.66 -3.73 -10.55
N VAL A 468 8.84 -4.30 -10.41
CA VAL A 468 9.18 -5.15 -9.27
C VAL A 468 10.38 -4.56 -8.55
N ILE A 469 10.18 -4.18 -7.30
CA ILE A 469 11.23 -3.65 -6.43
C ILE A 469 11.47 -4.67 -5.33
N PRO A 470 12.67 -5.30 -5.30
CA PRO A 470 13.02 -6.25 -4.26
C PRO A 470 12.88 -5.66 -2.86
N ASN A 471 12.38 -6.46 -1.92
CA ASN A 471 12.12 -6.03 -0.54
C ASN A 471 11.18 -4.81 -0.44
N PHE A 472 10.24 -4.70 -1.39
CA PHE A 472 9.18 -3.70 -1.40
C PHE A 472 7.89 -4.26 -2.01
N VAL A 473 7.72 -4.18 -3.33
CA VAL A 473 6.48 -4.57 -4.01
C VAL A 473 6.73 -5.18 -5.39
N ALA A 474 5.89 -6.13 -5.79
CA ALA A 474 5.72 -6.55 -7.17
C ALA A 474 4.38 -6.02 -7.70
N GLN A 475 4.43 -5.02 -8.59
CA GLN A 475 3.26 -4.33 -9.13
C GLN A 475 2.89 -4.86 -10.52
N GLY A 476 1.66 -5.34 -10.65
CA GLY A 476 1.10 -5.99 -11.84
C GLY A 476 -0.17 -5.29 -12.37
N GLY A 477 -0.74 -5.84 -13.45
CA GLY A 477 -1.95 -5.31 -14.08
C GLY A 477 -1.71 -4.26 -15.18
N SER A 478 -0.53 -4.28 -15.81
CA SER A 478 -0.23 -3.48 -17.00
C SER A 478 -0.28 -4.37 -18.24
N LEU A 479 -1.19 -4.08 -19.19
CA LEU A 479 -1.33 -4.85 -20.43
C LEU A 479 -0.08 -4.77 -21.33
N TYR A 480 0.61 -3.63 -21.32
CA TYR A 480 1.80 -3.41 -22.15
C TYR A 480 3.11 -3.60 -21.39
N GLY A 481 3.05 -3.79 -20.07
CA GLY A 481 4.20 -4.03 -19.22
C GLY A 481 5.08 -2.82 -18.93
N ASP A 482 4.76 -1.63 -19.41
CA ASP A 482 5.46 -0.37 -19.13
C ASP A 482 4.77 0.48 -18.04
N GLY A 483 3.74 -0.08 -17.38
CA GLY A 483 2.90 0.63 -16.42
C GLY A 483 1.70 1.35 -17.06
N THR A 484 1.54 1.28 -18.38
CA THR A 484 0.35 1.74 -19.11
C THR A 484 -0.55 0.56 -19.51
N GLY A 485 -1.67 0.85 -20.19
CA GLY A 485 -2.66 -0.19 -20.54
C GLY A 485 -3.40 -0.71 -19.31
N THR A 486 -3.79 0.20 -18.42
CA THR A 486 -4.73 -0.08 -17.33
C THR A 486 -6.16 0.26 -17.76
N VAL A 487 -7.14 -0.04 -16.92
CA VAL A 487 -8.53 0.41 -17.14
C VAL A 487 -8.62 1.94 -17.15
N VAL A 488 -9.64 2.46 -17.84
CA VAL A 488 -9.88 3.91 -17.98
C VAL A 488 -10.69 4.50 -16.83
N HIS A 489 -11.24 3.67 -15.93
CA HIS A 489 -11.96 4.13 -14.75
C HIS A 489 -11.09 4.02 -13.50
N SER A 490 -11.48 4.74 -12.46
CA SER A 490 -10.94 4.58 -11.11
C SER A 490 -12.02 4.11 -10.14
N ILE A 491 -11.58 3.58 -9.00
CA ILE A 491 -12.43 3.21 -7.86
C ILE A 491 -11.95 3.96 -6.62
N ARG A 492 -12.87 4.14 -5.68
CA ARG A 492 -12.54 4.75 -4.38
C ARG A 492 -11.71 3.79 -3.54
N GLU A 493 -10.77 4.34 -2.77
CA GLU A 493 -9.99 3.57 -1.81
C GLU A 493 -10.86 3.08 -0.64
N GLU A 494 -10.64 1.83 -0.23
CA GLU A 494 -11.26 1.17 0.95
C GLU A 494 -10.17 0.97 2.02
N LEU A 495 -9.71 2.09 2.57
CA LEU A 495 -8.66 2.10 3.59
C LEU A 495 -9.16 1.43 4.89
N SER A 496 -8.29 0.66 5.54
CA SER A 496 -8.59 -0.05 6.79
C SER A 496 -7.43 0.08 7.79
N LEU A 497 -7.63 -0.49 9.00
CA LEU A 497 -6.61 -0.62 10.03
C LEU A 497 -5.57 -1.73 9.74
N ARG A 498 -5.71 -2.46 8.63
CA ARG A 498 -4.72 -3.50 8.25
C ARG A 498 -3.38 -2.83 7.91
N SER A 499 -2.30 -3.51 8.28
CA SER A 499 -0.95 -3.10 7.94
C SER A 499 -0.46 -3.82 6.69
N HIS A 500 0.27 -3.11 5.84
CA HIS A 500 0.93 -3.62 4.63
C HIS A 500 2.11 -4.52 5.02
N ARG A 501 1.80 -5.73 5.46
CA ARG A 501 2.77 -6.79 5.75
C ARG A 501 3.09 -7.61 4.50
N MET A 502 4.17 -8.37 4.54
CA MET A 502 4.48 -9.36 3.50
C MET A 502 3.24 -10.24 3.22
N ALA A 503 3.06 -10.64 1.97
CA ALA A 503 1.93 -11.43 1.46
C ALA A 503 0.58 -10.69 1.36
N THR A 504 0.45 -9.45 1.84
CA THR A 504 -0.75 -8.66 1.56
C THR A 504 -0.75 -8.11 0.13
N VAL A 505 -1.94 -7.93 -0.46
CA VAL A 505 -2.13 -7.40 -1.81
C VAL A 505 -2.80 -6.04 -1.73
N GLY A 506 -2.16 -5.03 -2.32
CA GLY A 506 -2.64 -3.65 -2.35
C GLY A 506 -3.10 -3.21 -3.73
N MET A 507 -4.04 -2.27 -3.78
CA MET A 507 -4.43 -1.58 -5.02
C MET A 507 -3.40 -0.47 -5.33
N ALA A 508 -2.86 -0.44 -6.54
CA ALA A 508 -1.90 0.58 -6.94
C ALA A 508 -2.64 1.88 -7.31
N THR A 509 -2.19 3.02 -6.77
CA THR A 509 -2.80 4.32 -7.01
C THR A 509 -1.72 5.37 -7.36
N ALA A 510 -2.10 6.39 -8.12
CA ALA A 510 -1.29 7.58 -8.41
C ALA A 510 -1.64 8.77 -7.48
N GLY A 511 -2.40 8.50 -6.42
CA GLY A 511 -3.05 9.48 -5.54
C GLY A 511 -4.39 8.95 -5.05
N LYS A 512 -4.98 9.62 -4.06
CA LYS A 512 -6.27 9.25 -3.45
C LYS A 512 -7.33 8.99 -4.54
N ASP A 513 -8.01 7.85 -4.45
CA ASP A 513 -9.10 7.44 -5.32
C ASP A 513 -8.75 7.35 -6.83
N THR A 514 -7.50 6.97 -7.15
CA THR A 514 -7.05 6.77 -8.54
C THR A 514 -6.75 5.31 -8.90
N GLY A 515 -6.98 4.38 -7.97
CA GLY A 515 -6.81 2.94 -8.21
C GLY A 515 -7.83 2.40 -9.21
N GLY A 516 -7.51 1.31 -9.89
CA GLY A 516 -8.40 0.71 -10.88
C GLY A 516 -7.97 -0.69 -11.29
N GLY A 517 -7.05 -0.80 -12.24
CA GLY A 517 -6.64 -2.08 -12.82
C GLY A 517 -5.34 -2.65 -12.25
N GLN A 518 -4.47 -1.81 -11.69
CA GLN A 518 -3.15 -2.23 -11.23
C GLN A 518 -3.15 -2.57 -9.74
N PHE A 519 -2.44 -3.62 -9.37
CA PHE A 519 -2.31 -4.08 -7.98
C PHE A 519 -0.85 -4.38 -7.67
N PHE A 520 -0.53 -4.62 -6.40
CA PHE A 520 0.79 -5.04 -6.00
C PHE A 520 0.78 -6.07 -4.86
N PHE A 521 1.74 -6.99 -4.90
CA PHE A 521 2.10 -7.83 -3.76
C PHE A 521 3.09 -7.10 -2.87
N ASN A 522 2.84 -7.07 -1.55
CA ASN A 522 3.86 -6.66 -0.59
C ASN A 522 4.85 -7.82 -0.40
N LEU A 523 6.11 -7.59 -0.78
CA LEU A 523 7.20 -8.56 -0.66
C LEU A 523 7.98 -8.43 0.66
N ALA A 524 7.64 -7.41 1.46
CA ALA A 524 8.20 -7.08 2.77
C ALA A 524 7.20 -6.18 3.54
N PRO A 525 7.41 -5.87 4.83
CA PRO A 525 6.61 -4.87 5.53
C PRO A 525 6.83 -3.46 4.98
N ASN A 526 5.73 -2.87 4.54
CA ASN A 526 5.68 -1.55 3.92
C ASN A 526 4.81 -0.60 4.74
N LEU A 527 5.14 -0.41 6.02
CA LEU A 527 4.34 0.36 7.00
C LEU A 527 3.97 1.79 6.56
N HIS A 528 4.69 2.34 5.60
CA HIS A 528 4.42 3.67 5.04
C HIS A 528 3.24 3.69 4.07
N LEU A 529 2.75 2.53 3.64
CA LEU A 529 1.56 2.39 2.82
C LEU A 529 0.29 2.27 3.67
N ASP A 530 0.43 1.98 4.98
CA ASP A 530 -0.69 1.86 5.92
C ASP A 530 -1.54 3.14 5.90
N SER A 531 -2.87 2.95 5.88
CA SER A 531 -3.85 4.05 5.79
C SER A 531 -3.74 4.95 4.53
N ASN A 532 -2.91 4.58 3.56
CA ASN A 532 -2.71 5.33 2.31
C ASN A 532 -3.04 4.50 1.06
N TYR A 533 -3.05 3.16 1.18
CA TYR A 533 -3.40 2.25 0.10
C TYR A 533 -4.39 1.20 0.58
N THR A 534 -5.28 0.77 -0.31
CA THR A 534 -6.27 -0.27 0.00
C THR A 534 -5.58 -1.63 0.01
N ILE A 535 -5.73 -2.38 1.11
CA ILE A 535 -5.35 -3.80 1.18
C ILE A 535 -6.61 -4.64 0.95
N PHE A 536 -6.73 -5.27 -0.21
CA PHE A 536 -7.95 -5.98 -0.60
C PHE A 536 -7.82 -7.50 -0.63
N ALA A 537 -6.60 -8.04 -0.51
CA ALA A 537 -6.38 -9.48 -0.47
C ALA A 537 -5.11 -9.87 0.28
N LYS A 538 -4.91 -11.17 0.47
CA LYS A 538 -3.64 -11.78 0.91
C LYS A 538 -3.31 -12.99 0.05
N VAL A 539 -2.02 -13.27 -0.14
CA VAL A 539 -1.53 -14.52 -0.71
C VAL A 539 -1.76 -15.64 0.30
N VAL A 540 -2.45 -16.70 -0.12
CA VAL A 540 -2.72 -17.90 0.68
C VAL A 540 -1.92 -19.13 0.23
N LYS A 541 -1.45 -19.15 -1.02
CA LYS A 541 -0.49 -20.14 -1.55
C LYS A 541 0.42 -19.51 -2.60
N GLY A 542 1.65 -20.02 -2.73
CA GLY A 542 2.61 -19.53 -3.73
C GLY A 542 3.30 -18.23 -3.36
N LEU A 543 3.49 -17.93 -2.07
CA LEU A 543 4.22 -16.74 -1.64
C LEU A 543 5.67 -16.78 -2.15
N GLU A 544 6.28 -17.95 -2.16
CA GLU A 544 7.60 -18.21 -2.73
C GLU A 544 7.69 -17.88 -4.23
N ASN A 545 6.58 -17.99 -4.97
CA ASN A 545 6.52 -17.60 -6.38
C ASN A 545 6.36 -16.09 -6.50
N ALA A 546 5.54 -15.46 -5.65
CA ALA A 546 5.42 -14.00 -5.59
C ALA A 546 6.76 -13.31 -5.24
N LEU A 547 7.56 -13.91 -4.34
CA LEU A 547 8.89 -13.42 -3.97
C LEU A 547 9.94 -13.57 -5.07
N LYS A 548 9.71 -14.48 -6.03
CA LYS A 548 10.59 -14.70 -7.19
C LYS A 548 10.23 -13.81 -8.38
N LEU A 549 9.11 -13.10 -8.34
CA LEU A 549 8.69 -12.21 -9.43
C LEU A 549 9.81 -11.21 -9.77
N GLN A 550 9.97 -10.98 -11.07
CA GLN A 550 10.91 -10.06 -11.68
C GLN A 550 10.17 -9.12 -12.62
N GLN A 551 10.85 -8.03 -13.00
CA GLN A 551 10.29 -7.11 -14.00
C GLN A 551 10.06 -7.84 -15.33
N ASN A 552 8.83 -7.70 -15.85
CA ASN A 552 8.27 -8.34 -17.05
C ASN A 552 7.83 -9.80 -16.90
N ASP A 553 7.81 -10.36 -15.69
CA ASP A 553 7.04 -11.58 -15.47
C ASP A 553 5.58 -11.38 -15.87
N GLN A 554 4.95 -12.42 -16.41
CA GLN A 554 3.60 -12.36 -16.96
C GLN A 554 2.61 -13.11 -16.09
N ILE A 555 1.37 -12.61 -16.09
CA ILE A 555 0.19 -13.37 -15.67
C ILE A 555 -0.30 -14.13 -16.91
N LEU A 556 0.00 -15.42 -16.97
CA LEU A 556 -0.38 -16.30 -18.09
C LEU A 556 -1.89 -16.56 -18.13
N GLY A 557 -2.51 -16.63 -16.97
CA GLY A 557 -3.95 -16.81 -16.81
C GLY A 557 -4.40 -16.45 -15.40
N VAL A 558 -5.64 -15.99 -15.25
CA VAL A 558 -6.24 -15.72 -13.95
C VAL A 558 -7.67 -16.26 -13.88
N ASN A 559 -8.03 -16.88 -12.75
CA ASN A 559 -9.37 -17.44 -12.55
C ASN A 559 -9.84 -17.29 -11.10
N VAL A 560 -11.13 -17.05 -10.92
CA VAL A 560 -11.79 -17.18 -9.61
C VAL A 560 -11.91 -18.68 -9.29
N VAL A 561 -11.44 -19.09 -8.11
CA VAL A 561 -11.50 -20.48 -7.64
C VAL A 561 -12.57 -20.62 -6.54
N LYS A 562 -13.21 -21.79 -6.51
CA LYS A 562 -14.30 -22.11 -5.57
C LYS A 562 -13.78 -22.59 -4.23
#